data_AF-A0A9D1QX26-F1
#
_entry.id   AF-A0A9D1QX26-F1
#
_cell.length_a   1.000
_cell.length_b   1.000
_cell.length_c   1.000
_cell.angle_alpha   90.00
_cell.angle_beta   90.00
_cell.angle_gamma   90.00
#
_symmetry.space_group_name_H-M   'P 1'
#
loop_
_entity.id
_entity.type
_entity.pdbx_description
1 polymer ?
#
loop_
_entity_poly.entity_id
_entity_poly.type
_entity_poly.pdbx_seq_one_letter_code
_entity_poly.pdbx_strand_id
1 'polypeptide(L)'
;MVYNFLPFMVLPLYSVMTKIDPRIIEAAQDLGSNGWQVFRRVVLPLSVPGIVSGITMVFVPAVSTFVITKLLGGSKTQMIGDTIETMFIGQASNYNVGAALSLVLMVLILLCMAFMGMADKDEEGGLAV
;
A
#
# COMPACT_ATOMS: atom_id res chain seq x y z
N MET A 1 -10.30 10.48 1.65
CA MET A 1 -9.59 9.48 0.84
C MET A 1 -8.96 8.36 1.67
N VAL A 2 -8.35 8.64 2.83
CA VAL A 2 -7.71 7.62 3.70
C VAL A 2 -8.65 6.48 4.15
N TYR A 3 -9.94 6.76 4.38
CA TYR A 3 -10.90 5.74 4.83
C TYR A 3 -11.10 4.58 3.84
N ASN A 4 -10.84 4.79 2.53
CA ASN A 4 -10.94 3.70 1.54
C ASN A 4 -9.83 2.65 1.72
N PHE A 5 -8.73 3.02 2.36
CA PHE A 5 -7.59 2.13 2.56
C PHE A 5 -7.61 1.40 3.91
N LEU A 6 -8.53 1.76 4.82
CA LEU A 6 -8.65 1.12 6.13
C LEU A 6 -8.77 -0.41 6.06
N PRO A 7 -9.63 -0.98 5.19
CA PRO A 7 -9.77 -2.45 5.11
C PRO A 7 -8.44 -3.14 4.75
N PHE A 8 -7.66 -2.54 3.85
CA PHE A 8 -6.37 -3.08 3.41
C PHE A 8 -5.31 -3.06 4.52
N MET A 9 -5.44 -2.19 5.53
CA MET A 9 -4.57 -2.23 6.70
C MET A 9 -5.08 -3.16 7.80
N VAL A 10 -6.39 -3.20 8.00
CA VAL A 10 -7.02 -3.94 9.10
C VAL A 10 -7.00 -5.44 8.85
N LEU A 11 -7.19 -5.90 7.61
CA LEU A 11 -7.24 -7.34 7.32
C LEU A 11 -5.91 -8.06 7.60
N PRO A 12 -4.74 -7.56 7.18
CA PRO A 12 -3.47 -8.23 7.48
C PRO A 12 -3.11 -8.16 8.96
N LEU A 13 -3.37 -7.01 9.60
CA LEU A 13 -3.20 -6.85 11.05
C LEU A 13 -4.07 -7.86 11.83
N TYR A 14 -5.34 -8.00 11.43
CA TYR A 14 -6.25 -8.95 12.06
C TYR A 14 -5.79 -10.40 11.85
N SER A 15 -5.36 -10.75 10.63
CA SER A 15 -4.83 -12.08 10.31
C SER A 15 -3.60 -12.46 11.16
N VAL A 16 -2.71 -11.51 11.44
CA VAL A 16 -1.55 -11.76 12.30
C VAL A 16 -1.95 -11.79 13.78
N MET A 17 -2.84 -10.90 14.21
CA MET A 17 -3.28 -10.85 15.62
C MET A 17 -4.09 -12.09 16.02
N THR A 18 -4.89 -12.68 15.15
CA THR A 18 -5.64 -13.92 15.44
C THR A 18 -4.74 -15.15 15.55
N LYS A 19 -3.53 -15.11 14.98
CA LYS A 19 -2.52 -16.16 15.12
C LYS A 19 -1.73 -16.09 16.43
N ILE A 20 -1.86 -15.00 17.21
CA ILE A 20 -1.19 -14.86 18.51
C ILE A 20 -1.91 -15.76 19.53
N ASP A 21 -1.21 -16.78 20.03
CA ASP A 21 -1.74 -17.70 21.05
C ASP A 21 -2.02 -16.94 22.37
N PRO A 22 -3.23 -17.02 22.94
CA PRO A 22 -3.57 -16.44 24.24
C PRO A 22 -2.61 -16.82 25.37
N ARG A 23 -1.99 -18.02 25.29
CA ARG A 23 -1.02 -18.51 26.28
C ARG A 23 0.22 -17.61 26.39
N ILE A 24 0.61 -16.92 25.32
CA ILE A 24 1.75 -16.00 25.35
C ILE A 24 1.39 -14.75 26.17
N ILE A 25 0.13 -14.32 26.11
CA ILE A 25 -0.38 -13.20 26.90
C ILE A 25 -0.49 -13.60 28.38
N GLU A 26 -1.01 -14.79 28.67
CA GLU A 26 -1.09 -15.34 30.03
C GLU A 26 0.30 -15.52 30.66
N ALA A 27 1.26 -16.10 29.94
CA ALA A 27 2.63 -16.26 30.42
C ALA A 27 3.33 -14.91 30.70
N ALA A 28 3.05 -13.88 29.90
CA ALA A 28 3.57 -12.54 30.15
C ALA A 28 2.95 -11.91 31.40
N GLN A 29 1.67 -12.16 31.69
CA GLN A 29 0.99 -11.72 32.91
C GLN A 29 1.49 -12.50 34.14
N ASP A 30 1.73 -13.81 34.01
CA ASP A 30 2.31 -14.64 35.07
C ASP A 30 3.72 -14.19 35.47
N LEU A 31 4.50 -13.67 34.51
CA LEU A 31 5.80 -13.03 34.75
C LEU A 31 5.71 -11.64 35.42
N GLY A 32 4.50 -11.19 35.78
CA GLY A 32 4.25 -9.91 36.45
C GLY A 32 4.13 -8.72 35.50
N SER A 33 3.91 -8.94 34.20
CA SER A 33 3.73 -7.83 33.25
C SER A 33 2.33 -7.23 33.36
N ASN A 34 2.25 -5.92 33.52
CA ASN A 34 0.98 -5.18 33.42
C ASN A 34 0.45 -5.20 31.98
N GLY A 35 -0.87 -5.06 31.78
CA GLY A 35 -1.50 -5.12 30.44
C GLY A 35 -0.88 -4.18 29.40
N TRP A 36 -0.40 -3.01 29.82
CA TRP A 36 0.35 -2.08 28.94
C TRP A 36 1.74 -2.61 28.54
N GLN A 37 2.44 -3.31 29.44
CA GLN A 37 3.72 -3.95 29.15
C GLN A 37 3.53 -5.15 28.22
N VAL A 38 2.48 -5.94 28.42
CA VAL A 38 2.15 -7.06 27.51
C VAL A 38 1.86 -6.54 26.10
N PHE A 39 1.05 -5.47 25.97
CA PHE A 39 0.80 -4.86 24.67
C PHE A 39 2.09 -4.41 23.98
N ARG A 40 2.94 -3.63 24.67
CA ARG A 40 4.11 -3.01 24.05
C ARG A 40 5.27 -3.97 23.81
N ARG A 41 5.40 -5.02 24.63
CA ARG A 41 6.56 -5.94 24.63
C ARG A 41 6.28 -7.29 23.98
N VAL A 42 5.01 -7.67 23.86
CA VAL A 42 4.58 -8.96 23.29
C VAL A 42 3.73 -8.73 22.06
N VAL A 43 2.57 -8.07 22.21
CA VAL A 43 1.61 -7.90 21.11
C VAL A 43 2.19 -7.05 19.98
N LEU A 44 2.78 -5.90 20.30
CA LEU A 44 3.33 -4.98 19.31
C LEU A 44 4.45 -5.61 18.45
N PRO A 45 5.50 -6.25 19.01
CA PRO A 45 6.51 -6.91 18.18
C PRO A 45 5.97 -8.12 17.41
N LEU A 46 5.03 -8.90 17.97
CA LEU A 46 4.40 -10.01 17.25
C LEU A 46 3.49 -9.54 16.09
N SER A 47 2.92 -8.34 16.20
CA SER A 47 2.11 -7.73 15.16
C SER A 47 2.93 -6.98 14.09
N VAL A 48 4.23 -6.72 14.30
CA VAL A 48 5.11 -6.06 13.30
C VAL A 48 5.02 -6.68 11.90
N PRO A 49 5.09 -8.01 11.70
CA PRO A 49 4.93 -8.59 10.35
C PRO A 49 3.58 -8.23 9.72
N GLY A 50 2.50 -8.16 10.51
CA GLY A 50 1.18 -7.73 10.03
C GLY A 50 1.08 -6.23 9.75
N ILE A 51 1.82 -5.39 10.49
CA ILE A 51 1.93 -3.96 10.21
C ILE A 51 2.65 -3.72 8.88
N VAL A 52 3.75 -4.43 8.64
CA VAL A 52 4.54 -4.30 7.39
C VAL A 52 3.70 -4.73 6.19
N SER A 53 3.02 -5.87 6.29
CA SER A 53 2.07 -6.35 5.26
C SER A 53 0.87 -5.40 5.07
N GLY A 54 0.30 -4.87 6.16
CA GLY A 54 -0.76 -3.87 6.08
C GLY A 54 -0.32 -2.57 5.38
N ILE A 55 0.91 -2.13 5.63
CA ILE A 55 1.48 -0.94 4.96
C ILE A 55 1.67 -1.20 3.47
N THR A 56 2.19 -2.35 3.06
CA THR A 56 2.34 -2.69 1.63
C THR A 56 0.99 -2.79 0.94
N MET A 57 0.00 -3.43 1.57
CA MET A 57 -1.35 -3.59 1.01
C MET A 57 -2.12 -2.26 0.87
N VAL A 58 -1.84 -1.26 1.73
CA VAL A 58 -2.37 0.11 1.60
C VAL A 58 -1.61 0.94 0.56
N PHE A 59 -0.30 0.73 0.45
CA PHE A 59 0.56 1.49 -0.45
C PHE A 59 0.17 1.28 -1.92
N VAL A 60 -0.24 0.06 -2.31
CA VAL A 60 -0.67 -0.30 -3.67
C VAL A 60 -1.85 0.56 -4.17
N PRO A 61 -3.02 0.59 -3.51
CA PRO A 61 -4.14 1.41 -3.93
C PRO A 61 -3.89 2.91 -3.70
N ALA A 62 -3.08 3.29 -2.71
CA ALA A 62 -2.74 4.69 -2.45
C ALA A 62 -1.91 5.32 -3.59
N VAL A 63 -0.90 4.62 -4.12
CA VAL A 63 -0.10 5.10 -5.26
C VAL A 63 -0.96 5.20 -6.53
N SER A 64 -1.89 4.25 -6.71
CA SER A 64 -2.82 4.23 -7.84
C SER A 64 -3.89 5.33 -7.79
N THR A 65 -4.03 6.02 -6.66
CA THR A 65 -5.05 7.05 -6.45
C THR A 65 -4.83 8.31 -7.30
N PHE A 66 -3.67 8.47 -7.96
CA PHE A 66 -3.45 9.58 -8.90
C PHE A 66 -4.54 9.70 -9.98
N VAL A 67 -5.16 8.58 -10.38
CA VAL A 67 -6.28 8.55 -11.33
C VAL A 67 -7.56 9.13 -10.71
N ILE A 68 -7.83 8.82 -9.45
CA ILE A 68 -9.00 9.32 -8.72
C ILE A 68 -8.83 10.81 -8.42
N THR A 69 -7.62 11.25 -8.09
CA THR A 69 -7.32 12.67 -7.90
C THR A 69 -7.53 13.46 -9.18
N LYS A 70 -7.27 12.90 -10.37
CA LYS A 70 -7.58 13.54 -11.66
C LYS A 70 -9.09 13.75 -11.84
N LEU A 71 -9.90 12.78 -11.44
CA LEU A 71 -11.36 12.84 -11.56
C LEU A 71 -12.01 13.77 -10.50
N LEU A 72 -11.48 13.81 -9.28
CA LEU A 72 -12.01 14.66 -8.19
C LEU A 72 -11.41 16.07 -8.14
N GLY A 73 -10.18 16.25 -8.62
CA GLY A 73 -9.38 17.48 -8.48
C GLY A 73 -9.71 18.59 -9.47
N GLY A 74 -10.55 18.29 -10.48
CA GLY A 74 -11.14 19.24 -11.42
C GLY A 74 -10.17 20.30 -11.94
N SER A 75 -9.33 19.95 -12.94
CA SER A 75 -8.50 20.83 -13.80
C SER A 75 -7.63 21.92 -13.14
N LYS A 76 -7.62 22.07 -11.80
CA LYS A 76 -6.85 23.09 -11.07
C LYS A 76 -5.44 22.63 -10.70
N THR A 77 -5.17 21.34 -10.77
CA THR A 77 -3.83 20.76 -10.58
C THR A 77 -3.48 19.92 -11.80
N GLN A 78 -2.55 20.41 -12.60
CA GLN A 78 -2.12 19.73 -13.81
C GLN A 78 -1.37 18.45 -13.42
N MET A 79 -1.97 17.31 -13.75
CA MET A 79 -1.36 16.00 -13.50
C MET A 79 -0.57 15.55 -14.72
N ILE A 80 0.37 14.63 -14.52
CA ILE A 80 1.21 14.07 -15.61
C ILE A 80 0.35 13.57 -16.79
N GLY A 81 -0.83 13.01 -16.52
CA GLY A 81 -1.77 12.58 -17.56
C GLY A 81 -2.39 13.72 -18.38
N ASP A 82 -2.63 14.88 -17.77
CA ASP A 82 -3.15 16.07 -18.47
C ASP A 82 -2.08 16.69 -19.37
N THR A 83 -0.82 16.65 -18.93
CA THR A 83 0.32 17.07 -19.74
C THR A 83 0.50 16.18 -20.96
N ILE A 84 0.39 14.84 -20.80
CA ILE A 84 0.46 13.91 -21.95
C ILE A 84 -0.66 14.17 -22.94
N GLU A 85 -1.90 14.32 -22.47
CA GLU A 85 -3.07 14.61 -23.30
C GLU A 85 -2.92 15.92 -24.07
N THR A 86 -2.43 16.97 -23.41
CA THR A 86 -2.16 18.28 -24.05
C THR A 86 -1.03 18.19 -25.08
N MET A 87 -0.04 17.31 -24.89
CA MET A 87 1.04 17.09 -25.87
C MET A 87 0.57 16.27 -27.10
N PHE A 88 -0.45 15.43 -26.94
CA PHE A 88 -1.05 14.64 -28.03
C PHE A 88 -2.16 15.36 -28.80
N ILE A 89 -3.01 16.13 -28.10
CA ILE A 89 -4.26 16.71 -28.63
C ILE A 89 -4.22 18.26 -28.63
N GLY A 90 -3.36 18.88 -27.82
CA GLY A 90 -3.27 20.33 -27.67
C GLY A 90 -2.37 21.04 -28.69
N GLN A 91 -2.41 22.38 -28.66
CA GLN A 91 -1.89 23.36 -29.65
C GLN A 91 -0.44 23.19 -30.17
N ALA A 92 0.38 22.29 -29.62
CA ALA A 92 1.76 22.09 -30.03
C ALA A 92 2.02 20.86 -30.92
N SER A 93 1.04 19.94 -31.09
CA SER A 93 1.12 18.73 -31.95
C SER A 93 2.49 18.00 -31.94
N ASN A 94 3.16 17.96 -30.79
CA ASN A 94 4.47 17.34 -30.63
C ASN A 94 4.32 15.88 -30.20
N TYR A 95 3.85 15.04 -31.13
CA TYR A 95 3.59 13.61 -30.91
C TYR A 95 4.81 12.86 -30.34
N ASN A 96 6.02 13.27 -30.73
CA ASN A 96 7.27 12.67 -30.24
C ASN A 96 7.45 12.87 -28.73
N VAL A 97 7.13 14.06 -28.21
CA VAL A 97 7.26 14.39 -26.78
C VAL A 97 6.16 13.70 -25.98
N GLY A 98 4.93 13.67 -26.51
CA GLY A 98 3.83 12.91 -25.92
C GLY A 98 4.15 11.41 -25.81
N ALA A 99 4.66 10.80 -26.89
CA ALA A 99 5.03 9.39 -26.90
C ALA A 99 6.16 9.07 -25.91
N ALA A 100 7.19 9.94 -25.81
CA ALA A 100 8.27 9.78 -24.85
C ALA A 100 7.76 9.85 -23.40
N LEU A 101 6.90 10.81 -23.07
CA LEU A 101 6.29 10.93 -21.74
C LEU A 101 5.41 9.72 -21.39
N SER A 102 4.61 9.23 -22.34
CA SER A 102 3.79 8.02 -22.15
C SER A 102 4.65 6.78 -21.91
N LEU A 103 5.77 6.63 -22.64
CA LEU A 103 6.67 5.48 -22.48
C LEU A 103 7.38 5.53 -21.11
N VAL A 104 7.84 6.71 -20.69
CA VAL A 104 8.43 6.90 -19.35
C VAL A 104 7.40 6.56 -18.26
N LEU A 105 6.16 7.03 -18.41
CA LEU A 105 5.09 6.73 -17.46
C LEU A 105 4.78 5.22 -17.41
N MET A 106 4.73 4.56 -18.57
CA MET A 106 4.53 3.11 -18.67
C MET A 106 5.64 2.33 -17.94
N VAL A 107 6.90 2.69 -18.16
CA VAL A 107 8.05 2.04 -17.49
C VAL A 107 7.99 2.25 -15.98
N LEU A 108 7.65 3.46 -15.53
CA LEU A 108 7.53 3.78 -14.10
C LEU A 108 6.43 2.94 -13.45
N ILE A 109 5.26 2.82 -14.11
CA ILE A 109 4.16 1.96 -13.65
C ILE A 109 4.59 0.48 -13.60
N LEU A 110 5.30 -0.02 -14.62
CA LEU A 110 5.81 -1.39 -14.63
C LEU A 110 6.84 -1.64 -13.52
N LEU A 111 7.72 -0.68 -13.23
CA LEU A 111 8.67 -0.78 -12.13
C LEU A 111 7.97 -0.80 -10.78
N CYS A 112 6.96 0.06 -10.57
CA CYS A 112 6.14 0.03 -9.37
C CYS A 112 5.42 -1.32 -9.22
N MET A 113 4.80 -1.83 -10.29
CA MET A 113 4.15 -3.14 -10.29
C MET A 113 5.13 -4.29 -10.05
N ALA A 114 6.34 -4.24 -10.61
CA ALA A 114 7.35 -5.29 -10.42
C ALA A 114 7.89 -5.28 -8.98
N PHE A 115 8.19 -4.10 -8.44
CA PHE A 115 8.60 -3.94 -7.04
C PHE A 115 7.51 -4.41 -6.07
N MET A 116 6.24 -4.17 -6.40
CA MET A 116 5.09 -4.63 -5.62
C MET A 116 4.82 -6.14 -5.79
N GLY A 117 4.90 -6.70 -6.99
CA GLY A 117 4.76 -8.14 -7.24
C GLY A 117 5.87 -8.99 -6.62
N MET A 118 7.03 -8.38 -6.36
CA MET A 118 8.07 -8.99 -5.53
C MET A 118 7.72 -8.99 -4.04
N ALA A 119 6.89 -8.05 -3.55
CA ALA A 119 6.40 -8.02 -2.18
C ALA A 119 5.15 -8.89 -1.95
N ASP A 120 4.26 -9.01 -2.96
CA ASP A 120 3.10 -9.94 -2.93
C ASP A 120 3.53 -11.42 -2.97
N LYS A 121 4.70 -11.73 -3.55
CA LYS A 121 5.25 -13.08 -3.59
C LYS A 121 5.55 -13.68 -2.22
N ASP A 122 5.68 -12.85 -1.19
CA ASP A 122 5.83 -13.31 0.19
C ASP A 122 4.48 -13.66 0.86
N GLU A 123 3.34 -13.27 0.28
CA GLU A 123 2.00 -13.53 0.85
C GLU A 123 1.29 -14.77 0.27
N GLU A 124 1.50 -15.12 -1.01
CA GLU A 124 0.91 -16.35 -1.57
C GLU A 124 1.47 -17.63 -0.92
N GLY A 125 2.64 -17.56 -0.28
CA GLY A 125 3.21 -18.67 0.49
C GLY A 125 2.59 -18.90 1.88
N GLY A 126 1.77 -17.97 2.39
CA GLY A 126 1.22 -18.02 3.75
C GLY A 126 -0.25 -18.44 3.85
N LEU A 127 -0.95 -18.54 2.72
CA LEU A 127 -2.37 -18.93 2.64
C LEU A 127 -2.58 -20.40 2.23
N ALA A 128 -1.50 -21.14 1.98
CA ALA A 128 -1.50 -22.54 1.53
C ALA A 128 -1.04 -23.56 2.59
N VAL A 129 -1.07 -23.23 3.88
CA VAL A 129 -0.81 -24.19 4.98
C VAL A 129 -1.86 -24.07 6.07
#